data_AF-A0A8T9MV07-F1
#
_entry.id   AF-A0A8T9MV07-F1
#
_cell.length_a   1.000
_cell.length_b   1.000
_cell.length_c   1.000
_cell.angle_alpha   90.00
_cell.angle_beta   90.00
_cell.angle_gamma   90.00
#
_symmetry.space_group_name_H-M   'P 1'
#
loop_
_entity.id
_entity.type
_entity.pdbx_description
1 polymer ?
#
loop_
_entity_poly.entity_id
_entity_poly.type
_entity_poly.pdbx_seq_one_letter_code
_entity_poly.pdbx_strand_id
1 'polypeptide(L)'
;MMLTLILPALLRPDAEQLPDLETPFLDNLLRFGRFEAHAADLLHLYAQYLHLPFVLPENFVYASPVWQQMGMHSMNLTDGASVGITAEEAESLCEGLNEFYRGQARFRPLRPDLWRVMLPAPPQWTVAPVFDVLGQIDGSVRAEGEGAAQWLNMQTEIQMWLHDHPMNRHRHQHDQAPINGIWLWNAPANLPQPCEPPAKLVGSNSVWAQHSPLEVLEAPDDLPAWQSVCQARDTDINHTVLWLDNLLPSQYAHDLWTYGDIVRQWDTRLFAPLWDALKNRRLDCARIITDGAKGGTLWLKPPPLLSWFTPKRRFDGRSL
;
A
#
# COMPACT_ATOMS: atom_id res chain seq x y z
N MET A 1 -10.57 11.85 -18.80
CA MET A 1 -9.71 11.03 -17.91
C MET A 1 -8.35 10.92 -18.56
N MET A 2 -7.31 10.57 -17.79
CA MET A 2 -5.95 10.36 -18.31
C MET A 2 -5.33 9.11 -17.70
N LEU A 3 -4.32 8.55 -18.36
CA LEU A 3 -3.55 7.45 -17.81
C LEU A 3 -2.98 7.85 -16.44
N THR A 4 -3.29 7.05 -15.42
CA THR A 4 -2.90 7.32 -14.04
C THR A 4 -2.00 6.19 -13.53
N LEU A 5 -0.79 6.52 -13.10
CA LEU A 5 0.11 5.59 -12.41
C LEU A 5 0.05 5.93 -10.92
N ILE A 6 -0.32 4.96 -10.09
CA ILE A 6 -0.35 5.08 -8.64
C ILE A 6 0.79 4.22 -8.14
N LEU A 7 1.81 4.89 -7.61
CA LEU A 7 3.08 4.33 -7.19
C LEU A 7 3.26 4.62 -5.69
N PRO A 8 2.61 3.81 -4.83
CA PRO A 8 2.87 3.85 -3.40
C PRO A 8 4.35 3.75 -3.07
N ALA A 9 4.80 4.40 -1.98
CA ALA A 9 6.18 4.43 -1.52
C ALA A 9 7.22 4.98 -2.53
N LEU A 10 6.78 5.71 -3.58
CA LEU A 10 7.72 6.35 -4.51
C LEU A 10 8.59 7.39 -3.78
N LEU A 11 8.00 8.16 -2.85
CA LEU A 11 8.73 9.07 -1.99
C LEU A 11 8.98 8.41 -0.64
N ARG A 12 10.22 8.53 -0.15
CA ARG A 12 10.64 7.85 1.09
C ARG A 12 11.14 8.82 2.17
N PRO A 13 10.86 8.52 3.45
CA PRO A 13 11.33 9.34 4.56
C PRO A 13 12.86 9.25 4.77
N ASP A 14 13.45 8.10 4.46
CA ASP A 14 14.88 7.78 4.58
C ASP A 14 15.69 8.06 3.30
N ALA A 15 15.12 8.82 2.36
CA ALA A 15 15.72 9.09 1.06
C ALA A 15 17.09 9.81 1.11
N GLU A 16 17.52 10.30 2.27
CA GLU A 16 18.88 10.85 2.45
C GLU A 16 20.00 9.83 2.29
N GLN A 17 19.68 8.56 2.51
CA GLN A 17 20.62 7.45 2.49
C GLN A 17 20.63 6.72 1.15
N LEU A 18 19.80 7.15 0.19
CA LEU A 18 19.68 6.49 -1.10
C LEU A 18 20.98 6.66 -1.91
N PRO A 19 21.41 5.60 -2.61
CA PRO A 19 22.44 5.74 -3.62
C PRO A 19 21.93 6.64 -4.76
N ASP A 20 22.86 7.13 -5.57
CA ASP A 20 22.55 7.89 -6.78
C ASP A 20 21.62 7.09 -7.69
N LEU A 21 20.40 7.60 -7.89
CA LEU A 21 19.40 6.98 -8.77
C LEU A 21 19.65 7.40 -10.22
N GLU A 22 19.86 6.43 -11.10
CA GLU A 22 19.96 6.64 -12.55
C GLU A 22 18.56 6.54 -13.16
N THR A 23 17.85 7.67 -13.23
CA THR A 23 16.45 7.72 -13.69
C THR A 23 16.21 8.78 -14.77
N PRO A 24 16.93 8.74 -15.90
CA PRO A 24 16.87 9.79 -16.93
C PRO A 24 15.46 10.04 -17.48
N PHE A 25 14.56 9.06 -17.47
CA PHE A 25 13.20 9.26 -17.99
C PHE A 25 12.27 9.87 -16.95
N LEU A 26 12.35 9.44 -15.69
CA LEU A 26 11.68 10.10 -14.58
C LEU A 26 12.16 11.55 -14.46
N ASP A 27 13.47 11.80 -14.54
CA ASP A 27 14.07 13.14 -14.55
C ASP A 27 13.45 14.04 -15.63
N ASN A 28 13.20 13.50 -16.83
CA ASN A 28 12.50 14.22 -17.89
C ASN A 28 11.04 14.49 -17.54
N LEU A 29 10.33 13.51 -16.99
CA LEU A 29 8.95 13.69 -16.53
C LEU A 29 8.85 14.75 -15.44
N LEU A 30 9.77 14.76 -14.45
CA LEU A 30 9.84 15.78 -13.41
C LEU A 30 10.12 17.17 -13.99
N ARG A 31 11.03 17.25 -14.97
CA ARG A 31 11.44 18.51 -15.61
C ARG A 31 10.27 19.24 -16.28
N PHE A 32 9.33 18.51 -16.88
CA PHE A 32 8.21 19.09 -17.63
C PHE A 32 6.84 18.91 -16.95
N GLY A 33 6.80 18.15 -15.85
CA GLY A 33 5.61 17.94 -15.06
C GLY A 33 5.32 19.09 -14.10
N ARG A 34 4.07 19.17 -13.63
CA ARG A 34 3.67 20.03 -12.52
C ARG A 34 3.35 19.15 -11.32
N PHE A 35 4.15 19.24 -10.27
CA PHE A 35 3.84 18.57 -9.01
C PHE A 35 2.86 19.41 -8.18
N GLU A 36 1.85 18.75 -7.64
CA GLU A 36 0.88 19.30 -6.72
C GLU A 36 0.91 18.45 -5.45
N ALA A 37 1.48 19.03 -4.39
CA ALA A 37 1.64 18.36 -3.11
C ALA A 37 0.30 18.24 -2.40
N HIS A 38 -0.05 17.02 -2.01
CA HIS A 38 -1.14 16.74 -1.11
C HIS A 38 -0.82 15.44 -0.37
N ALA A 39 -0.83 15.48 0.95
CA ALA A 39 -0.56 14.31 1.77
C ALA A 39 -1.78 13.37 1.71
N ALA A 40 -1.52 12.10 1.42
CA ALA A 40 -2.50 11.05 1.47
C ALA A 40 -1.82 9.78 2.00
N ASP A 41 -2.46 9.07 2.91
CA ASP A 41 -2.02 7.73 3.30
C ASP A 41 -2.49 6.69 2.26
N LEU A 42 -2.15 5.41 2.46
CA LEU A 42 -2.54 4.36 1.53
C LEU A 42 -4.04 4.08 1.60
N LEU A 43 -4.66 4.21 2.77
CA LEU A 43 -6.11 4.07 2.93
C LEU A 43 -6.87 5.03 1.99
N HIS A 44 -6.45 6.30 1.95
CA HIS A 44 -7.04 7.32 1.10
C HIS A 44 -6.86 6.96 -0.37
N LEU A 45 -5.66 6.53 -0.78
CA LEU A 45 -5.44 6.11 -2.17
C LEU A 45 -6.27 4.87 -2.55
N TYR A 46 -6.34 3.86 -1.67
CA TYR A 46 -7.12 2.66 -1.87
C TYR A 46 -8.62 2.96 -2.02
N ALA A 47 -9.16 3.81 -1.14
CA ALA A 47 -10.55 4.25 -1.22
C ALA A 47 -10.83 5.06 -2.50
N GLN A 48 -9.92 5.97 -2.87
CA GLN A 48 -10.12 6.88 -4.00
C GLN A 48 -9.97 6.21 -5.36
N TYR A 49 -8.99 5.31 -5.54
CA TYR A 49 -8.62 4.81 -6.87
C TYR A 49 -8.88 3.32 -7.08
N LEU A 50 -8.87 2.52 -6.02
CA LEU A 50 -9.34 1.13 -6.08
C LEU A 50 -10.80 0.99 -5.61
N HIS A 51 -11.44 2.08 -5.19
CA HIS A 51 -12.84 2.08 -4.73
C HIS A 51 -13.09 1.04 -3.63
N LEU A 52 -12.07 0.80 -2.78
CA LEU A 52 -12.19 -0.16 -1.69
C LEU A 52 -13.11 0.44 -0.62
N PRO A 53 -14.24 -0.23 -0.29
CA PRO A 53 -15.20 0.35 0.63
C PRO A 53 -14.69 0.38 2.06
N PHE A 54 -13.87 -0.61 2.45
CA PHE A 54 -13.50 -0.91 3.85
C PHE A 54 -14.66 -0.83 4.86
N VAL A 55 -15.89 -1.02 4.39
CA VAL A 55 -17.10 -0.96 5.20
C VAL A 55 -17.30 -2.32 5.87
N LEU A 56 -17.40 -2.28 7.19
CA LEU A 56 -17.79 -3.42 8.01
C LEU A 56 -19.13 -3.11 8.73
N PRO A 57 -19.90 -4.14 9.12
CA PRO A 57 -21.02 -3.93 10.03
C PRO A 57 -20.56 -3.29 11.35
N GLU A 58 -21.47 -2.63 12.06
CA GLU A 58 -21.17 -1.73 13.19
C GLU A 58 -20.29 -2.35 14.30
N ASN A 59 -20.44 -3.64 14.57
CA ASN A 59 -19.70 -4.37 15.60
C ASN A 59 -18.56 -5.24 15.03
N PHE A 60 -18.09 -4.95 13.82
CA PHE A 60 -16.98 -5.66 13.19
C PHE A 60 -15.77 -4.78 12.98
N VAL A 61 -14.60 -5.38 13.15
CA VAL A 61 -13.29 -4.78 12.85
C VAL A 61 -12.47 -5.71 11.97
N TYR A 62 -11.49 -5.16 11.27
CA TYR A 62 -10.45 -5.95 10.63
C TYR A 62 -9.39 -6.35 11.65
N ALA A 63 -8.70 -7.44 11.35
CA ALA A 63 -7.59 -7.95 12.13
C ALA A 63 -6.52 -8.45 11.17
N SER A 64 -5.27 -8.02 11.36
CA SER A 64 -4.17 -8.40 10.49
C SER A 64 -3.03 -8.99 11.33
N PRO A 65 -2.66 -10.26 11.10
CA PRO A 65 -1.50 -10.85 11.76
C PRO A 65 -0.23 -10.08 11.36
N VAL A 66 0.65 -9.88 12.33
CA VAL A 66 1.85 -9.06 12.19
C VAL A 66 3.02 -9.68 12.93
N TRP A 67 4.23 -9.36 12.47
CA TRP A 67 5.47 -9.55 13.20
C TRP A 67 5.98 -8.21 13.70
N GLN A 68 6.10 -8.09 15.02
CA GLN A 68 6.59 -6.93 15.75
C GLN A 68 8.02 -7.18 16.21
N GLN A 69 8.95 -6.33 15.80
CA GLN A 69 10.35 -6.36 16.23
C GLN A 69 10.66 -5.11 17.04
N MET A 70 10.94 -5.29 18.33
CA MET A 70 11.29 -4.19 19.22
C MET A 70 12.75 -3.77 19.00
N GLY A 71 12.98 -2.52 18.64
CA GLY A 71 14.27 -1.84 18.66
C GLY A 71 14.46 -0.98 19.90
N MET A 72 15.60 -0.28 19.99
CA MET A 72 15.91 0.56 21.16
C MET A 72 14.97 1.78 21.31
N HIS A 73 14.52 2.37 20.20
CA HIS A 73 13.70 3.59 20.18
C HIS A 73 12.47 3.48 19.28
N SER A 74 12.22 2.31 18.69
CA SER A 74 11.16 2.09 17.73
C SER A 74 10.76 0.63 17.68
N MET A 75 9.59 0.34 17.12
CA MET A 75 9.14 -0.99 16.77
C MET A 75 9.05 -1.09 15.25
N ASN A 76 9.58 -2.14 14.64
CA ASN A 76 9.32 -2.44 13.24
C ASN A 76 8.12 -3.41 13.15
N LEU A 77 7.16 -3.10 12.28
CA LEU A 77 5.96 -3.90 12.03
C LEU A 77 5.99 -4.44 10.60
N THR A 78 5.97 -5.76 10.48
CA THR A 78 5.87 -6.48 9.20
C THR A 78 4.52 -7.17 9.11
N ASP A 79 3.85 -7.08 7.97
CA ASP A 79 2.54 -7.68 7.75
C ASP A 79 2.61 -9.19 7.55
N GLY A 80 1.48 -9.86 7.78
CA GLY A 80 1.37 -11.31 7.64
C GLY A 80 1.73 -11.84 6.26
N ALA A 81 1.46 -11.09 5.18
CA ALA A 81 1.78 -11.56 3.83
C ALA A 81 3.30 -11.60 3.61
N SER A 82 4.02 -10.55 4.03
CA SER A 82 5.51 -10.52 3.98
C SER A 82 6.13 -11.57 4.90
N VAL A 83 5.49 -11.88 6.03
CA VAL A 83 5.92 -12.96 6.94
C VAL A 83 5.59 -14.36 6.37
N GLY A 84 4.74 -14.45 5.36
CA GLY A 84 4.36 -15.70 4.72
C GLY A 84 3.43 -16.55 5.60
N ILE A 85 2.42 -15.92 6.21
CA ILE A 85 1.35 -16.66 6.87
C ILE A 85 0.52 -17.46 5.85
N THR A 86 0.26 -18.73 6.11
CA THR A 86 -0.55 -19.58 5.23
C THR A 86 -2.04 -19.55 5.60
N ALA A 87 -2.90 -20.09 4.72
CA ALA A 87 -4.32 -20.22 5.00
C ALA A 87 -4.57 -21.15 6.20
N GLU A 88 -3.85 -22.26 6.28
CA GLU A 88 -3.94 -23.23 7.37
C GLU A 88 -3.51 -22.62 8.71
N GLU A 89 -2.43 -21.82 8.69
CA GLU A 89 -1.98 -21.08 9.88
C GLU A 89 -3.04 -20.06 10.32
N ALA A 90 -3.59 -19.28 9.40
CA ALA A 90 -4.62 -18.29 9.69
C ALA A 90 -5.91 -18.92 10.26
N GLU A 91 -6.35 -20.05 9.70
CA GLU A 91 -7.48 -20.83 10.21
C GLU A 91 -7.20 -21.34 11.62
N SER A 92 -6.03 -21.98 11.85
CA SER A 92 -5.64 -22.51 13.16
C SER A 92 -5.58 -21.41 14.24
N LEU A 93 -5.01 -20.24 13.91
CA LEU A 93 -4.97 -19.11 14.84
C LEU A 93 -6.36 -18.58 15.14
N CYS A 94 -7.22 -18.42 14.12
CA CYS A 94 -8.59 -17.95 14.33
C CYS A 94 -9.41 -18.92 15.18
N GLU A 95 -9.26 -20.24 14.99
CA GLU A 95 -9.92 -21.25 15.83
C GLU A 95 -9.46 -21.15 17.29
N GLY A 96 -8.15 -21.07 17.53
CA GLY A 96 -7.59 -20.91 18.86
C GLY A 96 -8.04 -19.63 19.57
N LEU A 97 -8.11 -18.51 18.83
CA LEU A 97 -8.62 -17.24 19.35
C LEU A 97 -10.13 -17.26 19.61
N ASN A 98 -10.91 -17.95 18.78
CA ASN A 98 -12.34 -18.14 19.00
C ASN A 98 -12.63 -18.93 20.28
N GLU A 99 -11.77 -19.89 20.61
CA GLU A 99 -11.81 -20.61 21.88
C GLU A 99 -11.41 -19.71 23.06
N PHE A 100 -10.32 -18.96 22.92
CA PHE A 100 -9.79 -18.06 23.94
C PHE A 100 -10.76 -16.91 24.27
N TYR A 101 -11.38 -16.30 23.25
CA TYR A 101 -12.37 -15.22 23.37
C TYR A 101 -13.82 -15.70 23.33
N ARG A 102 -14.10 -16.95 23.73
CA ARG A 102 -15.47 -17.50 23.66
C ARG A 102 -16.50 -16.56 24.29
N GLY A 103 -17.48 -16.13 23.50
CA GLY A 103 -18.55 -15.22 23.93
C GLY A 103 -18.17 -13.73 23.94
N GLN A 104 -16.91 -13.38 23.66
CA GLN A 104 -16.38 -12.03 23.69
C GLN A 104 -15.86 -11.54 22.34
N ALA A 105 -15.45 -12.42 21.44
CA ALA A 105 -15.12 -12.06 20.06
C ALA A 105 -15.27 -13.27 19.13
N ARG A 106 -15.43 -13.02 17.83
CA ARG A 106 -15.32 -14.08 16.81
C ARG A 106 -14.45 -13.67 15.64
N PHE A 107 -13.34 -14.37 15.46
CA PHE A 107 -12.34 -14.20 14.42
C PHE A 107 -12.67 -15.09 13.22
N ARG A 108 -12.54 -14.54 12.00
CA ARG A 108 -12.71 -15.28 10.75
C ARG A 108 -11.76 -14.77 9.66
N PRO A 109 -10.94 -15.62 9.04
CA PRO A 109 -10.11 -15.21 7.90
C PRO A 109 -10.95 -14.75 6.71
N LEU A 110 -10.53 -13.67 6.05
CA LEU A 110 -10.93 -13.31 4.67
C LEU A 110 -9.84 -13.71 3.67
N ARG A 111 -8.58 -13.54 4.08
CA ARG A 111 -7.33 -13.92 3.43
C ARG A 111 -6.36 -14.35 4.56
N PRO A 112 -5.29 -15.12 4.29
CA PRO A 112 -4.32 -15.48 5.33
C PRO A 112 -3.85 -14.32 6.24
N ASP A 113 -3.60 -13.14 5.67
CA ASP A 113 -3.12 -11.92 6.32
C ASP A 113 -4.21 -10.87 6.62
N LEU A 114 -5.50 -11.17 6.38
CA LEU A 114 -6.61 -10.27 6.64
C LEU A 114 -7.83 -11.00 7.17
N TRP A 115 -8.23 -10.70 8.39
CA TRP A 115 -9.35 -11.33 9.07
C TRP A 115 -10.41 -10.29 9.44
N ARG A 116 -11.60 -10.77 9.81
CA ARG A 116 -12.61 -9.96 10.48
C ARG A 116 -12.85 -10.49 11.88
N VAL A 117 -13.15 -9.57 12.79
CA VAL A 117 -13.50 -9.87 14.17
C VAL A 117 -14.86 -9.26 14.47
N MET A 118 -15.79 -10.09 14.91
CA MET A 118 -17.06 -9.63 15.48
C MET A 118 -16.88 -9.39 16.98
N LEU A 119 -17.23 -8.19 17.43
CA LEU A 119 -17.20 -7.76 18.83
C LEU A 119 -18.63 -7.74 19.41
N PRO A 120 -18.80 -7.79 20.75
CA PRO A 120 -20.11 -7.80 21.41
C PRO A 120 -20.82 -6.45 21.30
N ALA A 121 -20.08 -5.38 21.08
CA ALA A 121 -20.57 -4.03 20.87
C ALA A 121 -19.69 -3.32 19.83
N PRO A 122 -20.20 -2.24 19.20
CA PRO A 122 -19.39 -1.38 18.35
C PRO A 122 -18.12 -0.91 19.04
N PRO A 123 -16.95 -0.93 18.37
CA PRO A 123 -15.72 -0.44 18.97
C PRO A 123 -15.83 1.07 19.24
N GLN A 124 -15.49 1.49 20.45
CA GLN A 124 -15.39 2.91 20.83
C GLN A 124 -13.97 3.45 20.63
N TRP A 125 -13.22 2.83 19.73
CA TRP A 125 -11.86 3.18 19.40
C TRP A 125 -11.67 3.25 17.89
N THR A 126 -10.70 4.05 17.46
CA THR A 126 -10.24 4.13 16.07
C THR A 126 -8.73 4.02 16.05
N VAL A 127 -8.19 3.27 15.09
CA VAL A 127 -6.76 3.09 14.92
C VAL A 127 -6.45 2.96 13.43
N ALA A 128 -5.27 3.45 13.03
CA ALA A 128 -4.86 3.41 11.64
C ALA A 128 -4.84 1.96 11.08
N PRO A 129 -5.26 1.76 9.82
CA PRO A 129 -5.15 0.48 9.13
C PRO A 129 -3.75 -0.10 9.15
N VAL A 130 -3.65 -1.43 9.08
CA VAL A 130 -2.34 -2.12 9.16
C VAL A 130 -1.35 -1.58 8.14
N PHE A 131 -1.76 -1.34 6.89
CA PHE A 131 -0.88 -0.91 5.80
C PHE A 131 -0.37 0.53 5.95
N ASP A 132 -1.03 1.37 6.74
CA ASP A 132 -0.55 2.73 7.04
C ASP A 132 0.47 2.75 8.21
N VAL A 133 0.65 1.62 8.89
CA VAL A 133 1.50 1.52 10.09
C VAL A 133 2.64 0.51 9.92
N LEU A 134 2.84 -0.06 8.74
CA LEU A 134 3.95 -0.98 8.46
C LEU A 134 5.31 -0.25 8.41
N GLY A 135 6.37 -0.98 8.75
CA GLY A 135 7.72 -0.44 8.89
C GLY A 135 7.99 0.10 10.30
N GLN A 136 8.85 1.11 10.42
CA GLN A 136 9.27 1.65 11.71
C GLN A 136 8.23 2.59 12.33
N ILE A 137 7.74 2.23 13.52
CA ILE A 137 6.81 3.00 14.34
C ILE A 137 7.54 3.51 15.58
N ASP A 138 7.41 4.81 15.89
CA ASP A 138 8.03 5.50 17.03
C ASP A 138 7.13 5.53 18.29
N GLY A 139 6.07 4.72 18.30
CA GLY A 139 5.09 4.63 19.39
C GLY A 139 4.01 5.73 19.37
N SER A 140 4.00 6.60 18.36
CA SER A 140 2.93 7.59 18.13
C SER A 140 1.62 6.97 17.67
N VAL A 141 1.68 5.86 16.94
CA VAL A 141 0.50 5.12 16.47
C VAL A 141 -0.15 4.38 17.64
N ARG A 142 -1.35 4.82 18.02
CA ARG A 142 -2.16 4.22 19.09
C ARG A 142 -3.63 4.29 18.73
N ALA A 143 -4.43 3.44 19.36
CA ALA A 143 -5.88 3.61 19.33
C ALA A 143 -6.28 4.91 20.03
N GLU A 144 -7.24 5.62 19.43
CA GLU A 144 -7.87 6.82 19.97
C GLU A 144 -9.33 6.51 20.35
N GLY A 145 -9.94 7.33 21.20
CA GLY A 145 -11.34 7.18 21.66
C GLY A 145 -11.49 6.55 23.05
N GLU A 146 -12.72 6.52 23.57
CA GLU A 146 -13.03 6.03 24.93
C GLU A 146 -12.65 4.54 25.10
N GLY A 147 -12.69 3.77 24.01
CA GLY A 147 -12.32 2.35 23.97
C GLY A 147 -10.83 2.05 23.81
N ALA A 148 -9.94 3.06 23.78
CA ALA A 148 -8.51 2.83 23.49
C ALA A 148 -7.84 1.86 24.48
N ALA A 149 -8.21 1.89 25.76
CA ALA A 149 -7.70 0.96 26.76
C ALA A 149 -8.18 -0.49 26.51
N GLN A 150 -9.42 -0.67 26.05
CA GLN A 150 -9.95 -1.98 25.67
C GLN A 150 -9.17 -2.58 24.50
N TRP A 151 -8.89 -1.76 23.48
CA TRP A 151 -8.07 -2.18 22.34
C TRP A 151 -6.67 -2.61 22.77
N LEU A 152 -6.01 -1.81 23.62
CA LEU A 152 -4.67 -2.14 24.12
C LEU A 152 -4.66 -3.45 24.91
N ASN A 153 -5.65 -3.65 25.79
CA ASN A 153 -5.79 -4.90 26.53
C ASN A 153 -5.94 -6.10 25.60
N MET A 154 -6.79 -6.00 24.57
CA MET A 154 -6.99 -7.08 23.59
C MET A 154 -5.71 -7.38 22.81
N GLN A 155 -4.95 -6.37 22.40
CA GLN A 155 -3.65 -6.54 21.75
C GLN A 155 -2.65 -7.27 22.66
N THR A 156 -2.57 -6.88 23.94
CA THR A 156 -1.68 -7.51 24.93
C THR A 156 -2.08 -8.96 25.21
N GLU A 157 -3.37 -9.24 25.41
CA GLU A 157 -3.88 -10.59 25.62
C GLU A 157 -3.59 -11.50 24.42
N ILE A 158 -3.82 -11.01 23.20
CA ILE A 158 -3.48 -11.74 21.97
C ILE A 158 -1.98 -12.00 21.88
N GLN A 159 -1.13 -11.01 22.16
CA GLN A 159 0.31 -11.17 22.12
C GLN A 159 0.79 -12.23 23.13
N MET A 160 0.26 -12.21 24.35
CA MET A 160 0.54 -13.24 25.36
C MET A 160 0.10 -14.63 24.89
N TRP A 161 -1.09 -14.73 24.29
CA TRP A 161 -1.60 -15.99 23.74
C TRP A 161 -0.73 -16.51 22.58
N LEU A 162 -0.23 -15.63 21.71
CA LEU A 162 0.63 -15.98 20.58
C LEU A 162 2.05 -16.39 20.99
N HIS A 163 2.57 -15.87 22.10
CA HIS A 163 3.96 -16.08 22.53
C HIS A 163 4.33 -17.57 22.61
N ASP A 164 3.46 -18.38 23.22
CA ASP A 164 3.66 -19.82 23.42
C ASP A 164 2.84 -20.68 22.44
N HIS A 165 2.32 -20.10 21.36
CA HIS A 165 1.50 -20.85 20.41
C HIS A 165 2.33 -21.90 19.64
N PRO A 166 1.85 -23.15 19.47
CA PRO A 166 2.58 -24.21 18.77
C PRO A 166 3.03 -23.83 17.35
N MET A 167 2.22 -23.05 16.65
CA MET A 167 2.54 -22.54 15.31
C MET A 167 3.82 -21.71 15.32
N ASN A 168 3.99 -20.77 16.27
CA ASN A 168 5.20 -19.95 16.34
C ASN A 168 6.44 -20.77 16.70
N ARG A 169 6.29 -21.85 17.49
CA ARG A 169 7.39 -22.81 17.71
C ARG A 169 7.78 -23.53 16.43
N HIS A 170 6.81 -23.94 15.61
CA HIS A 170 7.06 -24.57 14.31
C HIS A 170 7.76 -23.60 13.35
N ARG A 171 7.28 -22.36 13.26
CA ARG A 171 7.89 -21.31 12.44
C ARG A 171 9.35 -21.05 12.86
N HIS A 172 9.61 -20.94 14.15
CA HIS A 172 10.97 -20.81 14.68
C HIS A 172 11.87 -22.02 14.34
N GLN A 173 11.34 -23.24 14.35
CA GLN A 173 12.11 -24.44 13.96
C GLN A 173 12.49 -24.47 12.47
N HIS A 174 11.84 -23.65 11.64
CA HIS A 174 12.07 -23.53 10.20
C HIS A 174 12.63 -22.16 9.80
N ASP A 175 13.21 -21.41 10.74
CA ASP A 175 13.78 -20.07 10.52
C ASP A 175 12.79 -19.06 9.90
N GLN A 176 11.49 -19.25 10.16
CA GLN A 176 10.44 -18.34 9.72
C GLN A 176 10.12 -17.31 10.81
N ALA A 177 9.88 -16.06 10.39
CA ALA A 177 9.47 -15.00 11.28
C ALA A 177 8.16 -15.37 12.02
N PRO A 178 8.06 -15.14 13.34
CA PRO A 178 6.87 -15.47 14.11
C PRO A 178 5.74 -14.46 13.89
N ILE A 179 4.50 -14.91 14.05
CA ILE A 179 3.34 -14.01 14.17
C ILE A 179 3.12 -13.74 15.65
N ASN A 180 3.60 -12.60 16.14
CA ASN A 180 3.57 -12.24 17.57
C ASN A 180 2.58 -11.12 17.90
N GLY A 181 1.76 -10.70 16.94
CA GLY A 181 0.66 -9.77 17.16
C GLY A 181 -0.44 -9.93 16.12
N ILE A 182 -1.62 -9.38 16.41
CA ILE A 182 -2.72 -9.22 15.45
C ILE A 182 -3.21 -7.79 15.58
N TRP A 183 -2.85 -6.95 14.61
CA TRP A 183 -3.28 -5.57 14.57
C TRP A 183 -4.79 -5.50 14.31
N LEU A 184 -5.57 -5.07 15.30
CA LEU A 184 -7.00 -4.79 15.13
C LEU A 184 -7.17 -3.38 14.59
N TRP A 185 -7.97 -3.21 13.53
CA TRP A 185 -8.17 -1.91 12.91
C TRP A 185 -9.53 -1.81 12.22
N ASN A 186 -9.94 -0.59 11.93
CA ASN A 186 -11.16 -0.26 11.20
C ASN A 186 -10.88 0.95 10.32
N ALA A 187 -11.47 0.98 9.13
CA ALA A 187 -11.45 2.21 8.37
C ALA A 187 -12.29 3.27 9.09
N PRO A 188 -11.89 4.55 9.02
CA PRO A 188 -12.65 5.64 9.60
C PRO A 188 -14.04 5.71 8.94
N ALA A 189 -15.06 6.09 9.71
CA ALA A 189 -16.44 6.16 9.23
C ALA A 189 -16.64 7.09 8.02
N ASN A 190 -15.79 8.11 7.90
CA ASN A 190 -15.80 9.08 6.81
C ASN A 190 -14.57 8.88 5.90
N LEU A 191 -14.57 7.81 5.12
CA LEU A 191 -13.59 7.67 4.05
C LEU A 191 -13.86 8.71 2.94
N PRO A 192 -12.80 9.22 2.30
CA PRO A 192 -12.96 10.09 1.14
C PRO A 192 -13.77 9.36 0.07
N GLN A 193 -14.81 10.01 -0.45
CA GLN A 193 -15.50 9.50 -1.62
C GLN A 193 -14.65 9.75 -2.86
N PRO A 194 -14.63 8.81 -3.83
CA PRO A 194 -13.95 9.02 -5.10
C PRO A 194 -14.42 10.34 -5.74
N CYS A 195 -13.48 11.26 -5.94
CA CYS A 195 -13.76 12.58 -6.52
C CYS A 195 -13.72 12.58 -8.06
N GLU A 196 -13.47 11.41 -8.66
CA GLU A 196 -13.34 11.21 -10.10
C GLU A 196 -14.16 9.99 -10.55
N PRO A 197 -14.58 9.94 -11.82
CA PRO A 197 -15.23 8.74 -12.35
C PRO A 197 -14.29 7.52 -12.23
N PRO A 198 -14.86 6.31 -11.98
CA PRO A 198 -14.07 5.10 -11.84
C PRO A 198 -13.27 4.80 -13.11
N ALA A 199 -12.06 4.28 -12.94
CA ALA A 199 -11.27 3.75 -14.05
C ALA A 199 -12.05 2.63 -14.75
N LYS A 200 -11.96 2.59 -16.08
CA LYS A 200 -12.55 1.50 -16.87
C LYS A 200 -11.80 0.19 -16.70
N LEU A 201 -10.50 0.27 -16.44
CA LEU A 201 -9.62 -0.87 -16.27
C LEU A 201 -8.46 -0.51 -15.34
N VAL A 202 -8.11 -1.43 -14.44
CA VAL A 202 -7.00 -1.28 -13.51
C VAL A 202 -6.01 -2.43 -13.72
N GLY A 203 -4.73 -2.13 -13.93
CA GLY A 203 -3.65 -3.10 -13.83
C GLY A 203 -3.02 -2.99 -12.44
N SER A 204 -3.01 -4.07 -11.66
CA SER A 204 -2.50 -4.03 -10.29
C SER A 204 -1.77 -5.31 -9.88
N ASN A 205 -0.75 -5.15 -9.05
CA ASN A 205 -0.12 -6.23 -8.30
C ASN A 205 -0.42 -6.15 -6.79
N SER A 206 -1.32 -5.24 -6.40
CA SER A 206 -1.75 -5.14 -5.02
C SER A 206 -2.67 -6.29 -4.67
N VAL A 207 -2.36 -6.97 -3.56
CA VAL A 207 -3.27 -7.96 -2.97
C VAL A 207 -4.62 -7.34 -2.58
N TRP A 208 -4.67 -6.03 -2.36
CA TRP A 208 -5.90 -5.31 -2.01
C TRP A 208 -6.82 -5.07 -3.21
N ALA A 209 -6.27 -5.04 -4.43
CA ALA A 209 -7.05 -4.77 -5.64
C ALA A 209 -8.09 -5.87 -5.92
N GLN A 210 -7.91 -7.10 -5.44
CA GLN A 210 -8.89 -8.17 -5.58
C GLN A 210 -10.25 -7.88 -4.90
N HIS A 211 -10.28 -6.92 -3.96
CA HIS A 211 -11.49 -6.49 -3.26
C HIS A 211 -12.12 -5.25 -3.90
N SER A 212 -11.55 -4.75 -5.01
CA SER A 212 -12.08 -3.64 -5.77
C SER A 212 -13.36 -4.05 -6.49
N PRO A 213 -14.38 -3.16 -6.57
CA PRO A 213 -15.53 -3.36 -7.45
C PRO A 213 -15.20 -3.07 -8.93
N LEU A 214 -13.98 -2.61 -9.24
CA LEU A 214 -13.55 -2.28 -10.60
C LEU A 214 -13.06 -3.52 -11.36
N GLU A 215 -12.92 -3.37 -12.68
CA GLU A 215 -12.27 -4.39 -13.51
C GLU A 215 -10.75 -4.34 -13.29
N VAL A 216 -10.23 -5.31 -12.55
CA VAL A 216 -8.81 -5.42 -12.21
C VAL A 216 -8.17 -6.58 -12.97
N LEU A 217 -7.01 -6.32 -13.57
CA LEU A 217 -6.11 -7.30 -14.17
C LEU A 217 -4.76 -7.28 -13.46
N GLU A 218 -3.97 -8.31 -13.70
CA GLU A 218 -2.57 -8.35 -13.27
C GLU A 218 -1.80 -7.16 -13.84
N ALA A 219 -0.91 -6.58 -13.03
CA ALA A 219 -0.04 -5.50 -13.48
C ALA A 219 0.81 -5.96 -14.69
N PRO A 220 0.89 -5.15 -15.74
CA PRO A 220 1.68 -5.48 -16.92
C PRO A 220 3.16 -5.36 -16.60
N ASP A 221 3.97 -6.09 -17.38
CA ASP A 221 5.41 -6.00 -17.30
C ASP A 221 5.93 -4.60 -17.65
N ASP A 222 5.34 -3.93 -18.64
CA ASP A 222 5.75 -2.61 -19.08
C ASP A 222 4.56 -1.84 -19.65
N LEU A 223 4.76 -0.54 -19.92
CA LEU A 223 3.67 0.30 -20.44
C LEU A 223 3.19 -0.13 -21.85
N PRO A 224 4.05 -0.53 -22.80
CA PRO A 224 3.61 -1.10 -24.08
C PRO A 224 2.74 -2.36 -23.95
N ALA A 225 3.07 -3.25 -23.01
CA ALA A 225 2.24 -4.40 -22.70
C ALA A 225 0.87 -3.96 -22.16
N TRP A 226 0.83 -2.95 -21.29
CA TRP A 226 -0.44 -2.36 -20.85
C TRP A 226 -1.28 -1.82 -22.00
N GLN A 227 -0.64 -1.09 -22.91
CA GLN A 227 -1.31 -0.53 -24.09
C GLN A 227 -1.91 -1.64 -24.96
N SER A 228 -1.23 -2.78 -25.07
CA SER A 228 -1.73 -3.95 -25.81
C SER A 228 -2.94 -4.60 -25.12
N VAL A 229 -2.92 -4.70 -23.79
CA VAL A 229 -4.08 -5.17 -23.00
C VAL A 229 -5.28 -4.24 -23.19
N CYS A 230 -5.05 -2.93 -23.11
CA CYS A 230 -6.08 -1.92 -23.34
C CYS A 230 -6.73 -2.05 -24.72
N GLN A 231 -5.91 -2.23 -25.78
CA GLN A 231 -6.39 -2.45 -27.15
C GLN A 231 -7.21 -3.74 -27.28
N ALA A 232 -6.75 -4.85 -26.68
CA ALA A 232 -7.47 -6.12 -26.70
C ALA A 232 -8.83 -6.06 -25.98
N ARG A 233 -8.98 -5.14 -25.02
CA ARG A 233 -10.20 -4.87 -24.26
C ARG A 233 -11.05 -3.72 -24.82
N ASP A 234 -10.69 -3.17 -25.99
CA ASP A 234 -11.32 -1.98 -26.58
C ASP A 234 -11.47 -0.81 -25.58
N THR A 235 -10.45 -0.63 -24.74
CA THR A 235 -10.43 0.38 -23.69
C THR A 235 -9.35 1.41 -24.00
N ASP A 236 -9.73 2.69 -24.02
CA ASP A 236 -8.76 3.78 -24.14
C ASP A 236 -7.86 3.81 -22.88
N ILE A 237 -6.55 3.77 -23.09
CA ILE A 237 -5.53 3.81 -22.03
C ILE A 237 -5.69 5.05 -21.14
N ASN A 238 -6.24 6.15 -21.66
CA ASN A 238 -6.54 7.36 -20.88
C ASN A 238 -7.60 7.14 -19.79
N HIS A 239 -8.32 6.03 -19.81
CA HIS A 239 -9.35 5.70 -18.82
C HIS A 239 -8.88 4.57 -17.88
N THR A 240 -7.56 4.34 -17.81
CA THR A 240 -6.98 3.24 -17.05
C THR A 240 -6.06 3.71 -15.93
N VAL A 241 -5.92 2.85 -14.93
CA VAL A 241 -5.03 3.04 -13.78
C VAL A 241 -4.04 1.88 -13.74
N LEU A 242 -2.76 2.19 -13.48
CA LEU A 242 -1.76 1.22 -13.07
C LEU A 242 -1.46 1.45 -11.59
N TRP A 243 -1.76 0.48 -10.74
CA TRP A 243 -1.49 0.51 -9.30
C TRP A 243 -0.36 -0.46 -8.98
N LEU A 244 0.80 0.04 -8.52
CA LEU A 244 2.00 -0.78 -8.35
C LEU A 244 2.56 -0.69 -6.92
N ASP A 245 2.31 -1.73 -6.12
CA ASP A 245 2.74 -1.83 -4.72
C ASP A 245 4.22 -2.23 -4.55
N ASN A 246 5.00 -2.33 -5.64
CA ASN A 246 6.34 -2.92 -5.62
C ASN A 246 7.31 -2.27 -4.61
N LEU A 247 7.15 -0.97 -4.35
CA LEU A 247 8.04 -0.25 -3.44
C LEU A 247 7.65 -0.41 -1.97
N LEU A 248 6.41 -0.79 -1.65
CA LEU A 248 5.93 -0.92 -0.27
C LEU A 248 6.80 -1.87 0.56
N PRO A 249 7.12 -3.11 0.12
CA PRO A 249 7.99 -4.01 0.90
C PRO A 249 9.36 -3.41 1.20
N SER A 250 9.93 -2.70 0.22
CA SER A 250 11.24 -2.04 0.40
C SER A 250 11.17 -0.90 1.42
N GLN A 251 10.03 -0.21 1.53
CA GLN A 251 9.83 0.85 2.52
C GLN A 251 9.74 0.26 3.92
N TYR A 252 8.93 -0.79 4.11
CA TYR A 252 8.74 -1.42 5.42
C TYR A 252 10.02 -2.07 5.95
N ALA A 253 10.80 -2.69 5.06
CA ALA A 253 12.07 -3.34 5.39
C ALA A 253 13.28 -2.39 5.45
N HIS A 254 13.11 -1.09 5.16
CA HIS A 254 14.22 -0.13 4.97
C HIS A 254 15.28 -0.60 3.96
N ASP A 255 14.85 -1.32 2.92
CA ASP A 255 15.74 -1.82 1.87
C ASP A 255 15.90 -0.78 0.76
N LEU A 256 16.94 0.04 0.91
CA LEU A 256 17.30 1.11 -0.02
C LEU A 256 17.78 0.58 -1.39
N TRP A 257 18.36 -0.61 -1.43
CA TRP A 257 18.91 -1.19 -2.66
C TRP A 257 17.81 -1.75 -3.54
N THR A 258 16.90 -2.55 -2.95
CA THR A 258 15.73 -3.07 -3.67
C THR A 258 14.85 -1.91 -4.18
N TYR A 259 14.68 -0.85 -3.37
CA TYR A 259 14.02 0.38 -3.83
C TYR A 259 14.70 0.96 -5.08
N GLY A 260 16.02 1.18 -5.03
CA GLY A 260 16.77 1.75 -6.15
C GLY A 260 16.70 0.89 -7.42
N ASP A 261 16.74 -0.43 -7.26
CA ASP A 261 16.60 -1.38 -8.37
C ASP A 261 15.21 -1.32 -9.01
N ILE A 262 14.15 -1.29 -8.21
CA ILE A 262 12.77 -1.19 -8.71
C ILE A 262 12.59 0.14 -9.45
N VAL A 263 13.04 1.26 -8.88
CA VAL A 263 12.91 2.57 -9.52
C VAL A 263 13.69 2.62 -10.85
N ARG A 264 14.92 2.06 -10.92
CA ARG A 264 15.67 1.95 -12.19
C ARG A 264 14.96 1.08 -13.22
N GLN A 265 14.35 -0.02 -12.79
CA GLN A 265 13.54 -0.87 -13.67
C GLN A 265 12.30 -0.12 -14.17
N TRP A 266 11.59 0.61 -13.32
CA TRP A 266 10.45 1.45 -13.73
C TRP A 266 10.87 2.58 -14.67
N ASP A 267 12.07 3.14 -14.51
CA ASP A 267 12.57 4.17 -15.43
C ASP A 267 12.61 3.68 -16.87
N THR A 268 13.03 2.43 -17.07
CA THR A 268 13.10 1.81 -18.39
C THR A 268 11.76 1.24 -18.85
N ARG A 269 11.02 0.54 -17.99
CA ARG A 269 9.81 -0.22 -18.34
C ARG A 269 8.54 0.64 -18.38
N LEU A 270 8.48 1.71 -17.58
CA LEU A 270 7.29 2.55 -17.44
C LEU A 270 7.56 3.98 -17.89
N PHE A 271 8.60 4.63 -17.36
CA PHE A 271 8.80 6.07 -17.59
C PHE A 271 9.37 6.37 -18.99
N ALA A 272 10.26 5.54 -19.53
CA ALA A 272 10.75 5.68 -20.90
C ALA A 272 9.63 5.61 -21.94
N PRO A 273 8.78 4.57 -21.99
CA PRO A 273 7.66 4.52 -22.92
C PRO A 273 6.60 5.60 -22.65
N LEU A 274 6.37 5.99 -21.40
CA LEU A 274 5.47 7.09 -21.05
C LEU A 274 5.97 8.42 -21.62
N TRP A 275 7.26 8.70 -21.43
CA TRP A 275 7.92 9.88 -21.96
C TRP A 275 7.86 9.92 -23.49
N ASP A 276 8.15 8.80 -24.16
CA ASP A 276 8.05 8.71 -25.61
C ASP A 276 6.62 8.94 -26.11
N ALA A 277 5.62 8.37 -25.44
CA ALA A 277 4.21 8.56 -25.78
C ALA A 277 3.77 10.03 -25.64
N LEU A 278 4.18 10.72 -24.58
CA LEU A 278 3.90 12.15 -24.39
C LEU A 278 4.64 13.01 -25.42
N LYS A 279 5.93 12.74 -25.65
CA LYS A 279 6.77 13.48 -26.62
C LYS A 279 6.22 13.38 -28.04
N ASN A 280 5.77 12.19 -28.44
CA ASN A 280 5.21 11.93 -29.76
C ASN A 280 3.69 12.21 -29.83
N ARG A 281 3.09 12.79 -28.78
CA ARG A 281 1.65 13.10 -28.69
C ARG A 281 0.74 11.91 -28.95
N ARG A 282 1.20 10.71 -28.59
CA ARG A 282 0.35 9.50 -28.49
C ARG A 282 -0.49 9.52 -27.21
N LEU A 283 -0.06 10.31 -26.22
CA LEU A 283 -0.81 10.67 -25.02
C LEU A 283 -0.81 12.20 -24.86
N ASP A 284 -1.97 12.78 -24.59
CA ASP A 284 -2.13 14.23 -24.36
C ASP A 284 -1.83 14.63 -22.91
N CYS A 285 -2.00 13.70 -21.97
CA CYS A 285 -1.67 13.88 -20.57
C CYS A 285 -1.59 12.53 -19.85
N ALA A 286 -0.89 12.54 -18.72
CA ALA A 286 -0.86 11.44 -17.76
C ALA A 286 -0.62 12.02 -16.37
N ARG A 287 -0.71 11.19 -15.33
CA ARG A 287 -0.29 11.58 -13.99
C ARG A 287 0.35 10.44 -13.21
N ILE A 288 1.24 10.80 -12.30
CA ILE A 288 1.82 9.89 -11.30
C ILE A 288 1.34 10.34 -9.92
N ILE A 289 0.86 9.41 -9.10
CA ILE A 289 0.37 9.66 -7.75
C ILE A 289 1.16 8.81 -6.77
N THR A 290 1.53 9.39 -5.64
CA THR A 290 2.23 8.69 -4.55
C THR A 290 1.72 9.18 -3.19
N ASP A 291 1.78 8.30 -2.20
CA ASP A 291 1.31 8.51 -0.83
C ASP A 291 2.38 9.20 0.05
N GLY A 292 2.05 9.32 1.33
CA GLY A 292 2.90 9.84 2.39
C GLY A 292 2.74 11.34 2.62
N ALA A 293 3.42 11.84 3.66
CA ALA A 293 3.35 13.25 4.06
C ALA A 293 3.89 14.22 3.01
N LYS A 294 4.79 13.74 2.12
CA LYS A 294 5.31 14.47 0.96
C LYS A 294 4.68 14.02 -0.36
N GLY A 295 3.64 13.18 -0.28
CA GLY A 295 2.93 12.66 -1.42
C GLY A 295 2.24 13.73 -2.24
N GLY A 296 1.62 13.30 -3.33
CA GLY A 296 0.87 14.18 -4.19
C GLY A 296 0.72 13.66 -5.60
N THR A 297 0.44 14.58 -6.52
CA THR A 297 0.22 14.27 -7.93
C THR A 297 1.19 15.02 -8.82
N LEU A 298 1.95 14.28 -9.62
CA LEU A 298 2.74 14.82 -10.72
C LEU A 298 1.91 14.78 -12.00
N TRP A 299 1.47 15.95 -12.46
CA TRP A 299 0.74 16.11 -13.71
C TRP A 299 1.69 16.20 -14.89
N LEU A 300 1.45 15.39 -15.93
CA LEU A 300 2.31 15.25 -17.10
C LEU A 300 1.57 15.69 -18.36
N LYS A 301 2.27 16.43 -19.22
CA LYS A 301 1.81 16.86 -20.55
C LYS A 301 2.95 16.72 -21.56
N PRO A 302 2.66 16.67 -22.87
CA PRO A 302 3.66 16.73 -23.91
C PRO A 302 4.63 17.89 -23.69
N PRO A 303 5.95 17.66 -23.76
CA PRO A 303 6.92 18.71 -23.60
C PRO A 303 6.80 19.77 -24.72
N PRO A 304 7.15 21.03 -24.45
CA PRO A 304 7.16 22.06 -25.47
C PRO A 304 8.23 21.77 -26.55
N LEU A 305 7.94 22.16 -27.80
CA LEU A 305 8.83 21.96 -28.96
C LEU A 305 10.19 22.68 -28.82
N LEU A 306 10.26 23.73 -27.99
CA LEU A 306 11.47 24.49 -27.69
C LEU A 306 11.70 24.48 -26.17
N SER A 307 12.50 23.53 -25.68
CA SER A 307 12.64 23.24 -24.24
C SER A 307 14.02 23.58 -23.64
N TRP A 308 14.83 24.34 -24.37
CA TRP A 308 16.24 24.64 -24.08
C TRP A 308 16.48 25.40 -22.77
N PHE A 309 15.48 26.08 -22.22
CA PHE A 309 15.60 26.86 -20.98
C PHE A 309 15.13 26.19 -19.69
N THR A 310 14.50 25.01 -19.77
CA THR A 310 13.93 24.39 -18.56
C THR A 310 15.07 23.76 -17.74
N PRO A 311 15.24 24.06 -16.44
CA PRO A 311 16.32 23.48 -15.65
C PRO A 311 16.20 21.96 -15.59
N LYS A 312 17.33 21.25 -15.53
CA LYS A 312 17.30 19.80 -15.28
C LYS A 312 16.80 19.55 -13.85
N ARG A 313 15.97 18.53 -13.68
CA ARG A 313 15.60 17.98 -12.38
C ARG A 313 16.16 16.57 -12.29
N ARG A 314 16.56 16.18 -11.08
CA ARG A 314 17.01 14.84 -10.77
C ARG A 314 16.10 14.29 -9.67
N PHE A 315 15.57 13.09 -9.85
CA PHE A 315 14.84 12.40 -8.81
C PHE A 315 15.80 11.93 -7.72
N ASP A 316 15.47 12.24 -6.46
CA ASP A 316 16.28 11.95 -5.28
C ASP A 316 15.53 11.10 -4.23
N GLY A 317 14.34 10.60 -4.57
CA GLY A 317 13.47 9.86 -3.64
C GLY A 317 12.77 10.72 -2.59
N ARG A 318 13.04 12.03 -2.49
CA ARG A 318 12.44 12.95 -1.50
C ARG A 318 11.30 13.77 -2.05
N SER A 319 11.33 14.09 -3.35
CA SER A 319 10.37 14.99 -3.99
C SER A 319 10.17 14.70 -5.48
N LEU A 320 9.03 15.15 -6.01
CA LEU A 320 8.68 15.16 -7.44
C LEU A 320 8.62 16.62 -7.97
#